data_AF-A0A2J7Z1R3-F1
#
_entry.id   AF-A0A2J7Z1R3-F1
#
_cell.length_a   1.000
_cell.length_b   1.000
_cell.length_c   1.000
_cell.angle_alpha   90.00
_cell.angle_beta   90.00
_cell.angle_gamma   90.00
#
_symmetry.space_group_name_H-M   'P 1'
#
loop_
_entity.id
_entity.type
_entity.pdbx_description
1 polymer ?
#
loop_
_entity_poly.entity_id
_entity_poly.type
_entity_poly.pdbx_seq_one_letter_code
_entity_poly.pdbx_strand_id
1 'polypeptide(L)'
;MTVKAWLIRFSESLRHDLKGHGVRVLAVAPGFTRTPGAAGIPVPHWLWLEVDQVVDQAMKDLKRGRPVSIAGWHFRLYDQAVRHLPRRIVATMARSRKRLRG
;
A
#
# COMPACT_ATOMS: atom_id res chain seq x y z
N MET A 1 4.30 7.14 8.10
CA MET A 1 4.73 6.08 7.15
C MET A 1 5.24 4.83 7.86
N THR A 2 5.87 4.97 9.03
CA THR A 2 6.44 3.86 9.83
C THR A 2 5.44 2.79 10.27
N VAL A 3 4.26 3.17 10.78
CA VAL A 3 3.25 2.20 11.26
C VAL A 3 2.75 1.26 10.15
N LYS A 4 2.48 1.77 8.94
CA LYS A 4 2.03 0.94 7.80
C LYS A 4 3.07 -0.11 7.40
N ALA A 5 4.36 0.25 7.42
CA ALA A 5 5.44 -0.68 7.08
C ALA A 5 5.62 -1.77 8.16
N TRP A 6 5.48 -1.40 9.43
CA TRP A 6 5.52 -2.37 10.53
C TRP A 6 4.38 -3.40 10.44
N LEU A 7 3.15 -2.94 10.13
CA LEU A 7 1.98 -3.81 9.96
C LEU A 7 2.17 -4.88 8.86
N ILE A 8 2.84 -4.52 7.77
CA ILE A 8 3.17 -5.46 6.70
C ILE A 8 4.13 -6.53 7.22
N ARG A 9 5.22 -6.14 7.90
CA ARG A 9 6.20 -7.08 8.48
C ARG A 9 5.59 -7.99 9.53
N PHE A 10 4.76 -7.44 10.40
CA PHE A 10 4.04 -8.21 11.41
C PHE A 10 3.12 -9.26 10.77
N SER A 11 2.37 -8.87 9.73
CA SER A 11 1.50 -9.77 8.98
C SER A 11 2.28 -10.86 8.23
N GLU A 12 3.47 -10.54 7.71
CA GLU A 12 4.39 -11.52 7.10
C GLU A 12 4.85 -12.56 8.14
N SER A 13 5.21 -12.13 9.36
CA SER A 13 5.58 -13.04 10.45
C SER A 13 4.44 -13.98 10.81
N LEU A 14 3.24 -13.43 11.05
CA LEU A 14 2.05 -14.24 11.37
C LEU A 14 1.75 -15.27 10.28
N ARG A 15 1.91 -14.89 9.01
CA ARG A 15 1.70 -15.81 7.89
C ARG A 15 2.67 -16.99 7.93
N HIS A 16 3.92 -16.77 8.34
CA HIS A 16 4.90 -17.84 8.48
C HIS A 16 4.49 -18.80 9.60
N ASP A 17 4.14 -18.26 10.78
CA ASP A 17 3.80 -19.06 11.97
C ASP A 17 2.52 -19.88 11.77
N LEU A 18 1.56 -19.31 11.03
CA LEU A 18 0.25 -19.91 10.83
C LEU A 18 0.14 -20.80 9.58
N LYS A 19 1.20 -20.90 8.76
CA LYS A 19 1.19 -21.67 7.51
C LYS A 19 0.81 -23.15 7.72
N GLY A 20 1.22 -23.74 8.83
CA GLY A 20 0.90 -25.13 9.20
C GLY A 20 -0.51 -25.35 9.76
N HIS A 21 -1.24 -24.27 10.08
CA HIS A 21 -2.52 -24.31 10.78
C HIS A 21 -3.73 -24.12 9.84
N GLY A 22 -3.52 -24.08 8.52
CA GLY A 22 -4.58 -23.82 7.53
C GLY A 22 -5.10 -22.38 7.53
N VAL A 23 -4.53 -21.48 8.33
CA VAL A 23 -4.93 -20.08 8.42
C VAL A 23 -4.18 -19.24 7.38
N ARG A 24 -4.92 -18.40 6.64
CA ARG A 24 -4.36 -17.50 5.62
C ARG A 24 -4.35 -16.07 6.13
N VAL A 25 -3.18 -15.44 6.07
CA VAL A 25 -2.98 -14.05 6.48
C VAL A 25 -2.65 -13.20 5.23
N LEU A 26 -3.31 -12.04 5.13
CA LEU A 26 -3.12 -11.04 4.08
C LEU A 26 -3.00 -9.65 4.71
N ALA A 27 -1.89 -8.96 4.47
CA ALA A 27 -1.78 -7.55 4.81
C ALA A 27 -2.48 -6.70 3.74
N VAL A 28 -3.51 -5.94 4.12
CA VAL A 28 -4.19 -4.99 3.22
C VAL A 28 -3.66 -3.60 3.51
N ALA A 29 -2.96 -3.01 2.54
CA ALA A 29 -2.37 -1.68 2.66
C ALA A 29 -2.95 -0.77 1.57
N PRO A 30 -4.15 -0.20 1.78
CA PRO A 30 -4.78 0.64 0.78
C PRO A 30 -4.15 2.05 0.75
N GLY A 31 -4.24 2.66 -0.43
CA GLY A 31 -4.02 4.08 -0.64
C GLY A 31 -5.13 4.94 -0.02
N PHE A 32 -5.28 6.18 -0.48
CA PHE A 32 -6.37 7.06 -0.05
C PHE A 32 -7.70 6.42 -0.45
N THR A 33 -8.50 6.00 0.52
CA THR A 33 -9.77 5.31 0.31
C THR A 33 -10.88 6.20 0.81
N ARG A 34 -11.95 6.35 0.03
CA ARG A 34 -13.10 7.21 0.38
C ARG A 34 -13.87 6.59 1.54
N THR A 35 -13.50 6.97 2.75
CA THR A 35 -14.21 6.62 3.98
C THR A 35 -14.64 7.91 4.67
N PRO A 36 -15.71 7.89 5.50
CA PRO A 36 -16.17 9.07 6.22
C PRO A 36 -15.06 9.75 7.06
N GLY A 37 -14.14 8.96 7.63
CA GLY A 37 -12.99 9.47 8.39
C GLY A 37 -11.84 10.04 7.54
N ALA A 38 -11.91 9.93 6.21
CA ALA A 38 -10.94 10.51 5.29
C ALA A 38 -11.43 11.84 4.67
N ALA A 39 -12.60 12.33 5.09
CA ALA A 39 -13.15 13.61 4.63
C ALA A 39 -12.17 14.78 4.93
N GLY A 40 -11.98 15.66 3.95
CA GLY A 40 -11.14 16.86 4.10
C GLY A 40 -9.66 16.67 3.77
N ILE A 41 -9.19 15.47 3.39
CA ILE A 41 -7.83 15.30 2.90
C ILE A 41 -7.76 15.81 1.44
N PRO A 42 -6.91 16.80 1.11
CA PRO A 42 -6.81 17.34 -0.25
C PRO A 42 -5.99 16.39 -1.12
N VAL A 43 -6.66 15.43 -1.75
CA VAL A 43 -6.05 14.44 -2.63
C VAL A 43 -6.73 14.50 -4.01
N PRO A 44 -5.99 14.46 -5.14
CA PRO A 44 -6.57 14.44 -6.48
C PRO A 44 -7.61 13.32 -6.64
N HIS A 45 -8.70 13.62 -7.34
CA HIS A 45 -9.86 12.71 -7.46
C HIS A 45 -9.48 11.30 -7.94
N TRP A 46 -8.51 11.19 -8.84
CA TRP A 46 -8.03 9.93 -9.43
C TRP A 46 -7.17 9.08 -8.47
N LEU A 47 -6.71 9.63 -7.34
CA LEU A 47 -5.93 8.88 -6.34
C LEU A 47 -6.81 8.25 -5.27
N TRP A 48 -8.09 8.64 -5.21
CA TRP A 48 -9.06 8.06 -4.32
C TRP A 48 -9.52 6.70 -4.82
N LEU A 49 -9.51 5.73 -3.91
CA LEU A 49 -10.05 4.39 -4.11
C LEU A 49 -11.44 4.30 -3.47
N GLU A 50 -12.33 3.57 -4.11
CA GLU A 50 -13.59 3.18 -3.50
C GLU A 50 -13.39 1.99 -2.55
N VAL A 51 -14.13 1.96 -1.45
CA VAL A 51 -14.02 0.91 -0.42
C VAL A 51 -14.26 -0.48 -1.02
N ASP A 52 -15.30 -0.61 -1.85
CA ASP A 52 -15.66 -1.90 -2.47
C ASP A 52 -14.54 -2.43 -3.37
N GLN A 53 -13.86 -1.54 -4.11
CA GLN A 53 -12.72 -1.93 -4.95
C GLN A 53 -11.54 -2.44 -4.13
N VAL A 54 -11.30 -1.87 -2.94
CA VAL A 54 -10.26 -2.33 -2.02
C VAL A 54 -10.60 -3.72 -1.49
N VAL A 55 -11.85 -3.93 -1.06
CA VAL A 55 -12.34 -5.20 -0.51
C VAL A 55 -12.28 -6.30 -1.56
N ASP A 56 -12.81 -6.05 -2.76
CA ASP A 56 -12.80 -7.02 -3.86
C ASP A 56 -11.39 -7.46 -4.24
N GLN A 57 -10.46 -6.51 -4.31
CA GLN A 57 -9.06 -6.80 -4.62
C GLN A 57 -8.40 -7.60 -3.51
N ALA A 58 -8.64 -7.24 -2.25
CA ALA A 58 -8.11 -7.97 -1.10
C ALA A 58 -8.60 -9.43 -1.08
N MET A 59 -9.89 -9.65 -1.33
CA MET A 59 -10.47 -11.00 -1.38
C MET A 59 -9.89 -11.83 -2.53
N LYS A 60 -9.64 -11.21 -3.70
CA LYS A 60 -8.96 -11.87 -4.83
C LYS A 60 -7.52 -12.22 -4.49
N ASP A 61 -6.77 -11.32 -3.85
CA ASP A 61 -5.38 -11.54 -3.48
C ASP A 61 -5.23 -12.59 -2.35
N LEU A 62 -6.20 -12.65 -1.41
CA LEU A 62 -6.29 -13.68 -0.39
C LEU A 62 -6.49 -15.07 -1.02
N LYS A 63 -7.41 -15.18 -1.99
CA LYS A 63 -7.65 -16.43 -2.74
C LYS A 63 -6.41 -16.90 -3.50
N ARG A 64 -5.64 -15.95 -4.06
CA ARG A 64 -4.36 -16.20 -4.77
C ARG A 64 -3.19 -16.49 -3.83
N GLY A 65 -3.40 -16.44 -2.51
CA GLY A 65 -2.34 -16.68 -1.54
C GLY A 65 -1.24 -15.62 -1.56
N ARG A 66 -1.54 -14.37 -1.92
CA ARG A 66 -0.54 -13.29 -1.85
C ARG A 66 -0.32 -12.86 -0.39
N PRO A 67 0.89 -12.46 0.00
CA PRO A 67 1.17 -11.99 1.36
C PRO A 67 0.69 -10.55 1.61
N VAL A 68 0.63 -9.71 0.57
CA VAL A 68 0.24 -8.29 0.65
C VAL A 68 -0.72 -7.96 -0.49
N SER A 69 -1.80 -7.24 -0.19
CA SER A 69 -2.69 -6.62 -1.17
C SER A 69 -2.56 -5.10 -1.11
N ILE A 70 -2.13 -4.52 -2.22
CA ILE A 70 -2.08 -3.08 -2.45
C ILE A 70 -3.24 -2.76 -3.40
N ALA A 71 -4.26 -2.09 -2.90
CA ALA A 71 -5.38 -1.65 -3.71
C ALA A 71 -4.97 -0.42 -4.56
N GLY A 72 -5.35 -0.44 -5.85
CA GLY A 72 -5.00 0.56 -6.87
C GLY A 72 -3.88 0.10 -7.81
N TRP A 73 -4.22 -0.11 -9.10
CA TRP A 73 -3.23 -0.39 -10.15
C TRP A 73 -2.19 0.74 -10.29
N HIS A 74 -2.59 1.97 -9.97
CA HIS A 74 -1.75 3.17 -9.90
C HIS A 74 -0.64 3.07 -8.85
N PHE A 75 -0.88 2.46 -7.68
CA PHE A 75 0.15 2.27 -6.65
C PHE A 75 1.09 1.10 -6.99
N ARG A 76 0.58 0.08 -7.69
CA ARG A 76 1.43 -0.97 -8.27
C ARG A 76 2.31 -0.41 -9.39
N LEU A 77 1.75 0.44 -10.26
CA LEU A 77 2.51 1.18 -11.27
C LEU A 77 3.48 2.17 -10.63
N TYR A 78 3.12 2.83 -9.52
CA TYR A 78 4.04 3.72 -8.82
C TYR A 78 5.17 2.93 -8.16
N ASP A 79 4.90 1.82 -7.46
CA ASP A 79 5.94 0.96 -6.88
C ASP A 79 6.83 0.35 -7.97
N GLN A 80 6.26 -0.11 -9.08
CA GLN A 80 7.04 -0.57 -10.23
C GLN A 80 7.81 0.56 -10.89
N ALA A 81 7.20 1.71 -11.12
CA ALA A 81 7.86 2.87 -11.71
C ALA A 81 9.01 3.35 -10.82
N VAL A 82 8.83 3.41 -9.50
CA VAL A 82 9.88 3.76 -8.53
C VAL A 82 10.98 2.69 -8.48
N ARG A 83 10.63 1.40 -8.57
CA ARG A 83 11.61 0.30 -8.65
C ARG A 83 12.41 0.33 -9.96
N HIS A 84 11.83 0.83 -11.05
CA HIS A 84 12.49 0.97 -12.35
C HIS A 84 13.06 2.37 -12.59
N LEU A 85 12.84 3.33 -11.67
CA LEU A 85 13.34 4.68 -11.81
C LEU A 85 14.83 4.72 -11.42
N PRO A 86 15.69 5.37 -12.23
CA PRO A 86 17.09 5.56 -11.89
C PRO A 86 17.24 6.21 -10.51
N ARG A 87 18.10 5.65 -9.65
CA ARG A 87 18.35 6.11 -8.25
C ARG A 87 18.62 7.62 -8.13
N ARG A 88 19.09 8.25 -9.21
CA ARG A 88 19.39 9.68 -9.31
C ARG A 88 18.12 10.56 -9.23
N ILE A 89 16.99 10.09 -9.75
CA ILE A 89 15.71 10.83 -9.74
C ILE A 89 15.08 10.73 -8.34
N VAL A 90 15.09 9.54 -7.74
CA VAL A 90 14.63 9.30 -6.36
C VAL A 90 15.42 10.17 -5.36
N ALA A 91 16.75 10.26 -5.52
CA ALA A 91 17.60 11.12 -4.69
C ALA A 91 17.26 12.62 -4.85
N THR A 92 16.81 13.05 -6.02
CA THR A 92 16.47 14.45 -6.30
C THR A 92 15.10 14.83 -5.73
N MET A 93 14.10 13.95 -5.83
CA MET A 93 12.80 14.13 -5.15
C MET A 93 12.94 14.13 -3.63
N ALA A 94 13.80 13.29 -3.07
CA ALA A 94 14.11 13.29 -1.63
C ALA A 94 14.75 14.62 -1.18
N ARG A 95 15.63 15.21 -2.01
CA ARG A 95 16.21 16.54 -1.76
C ARG A 95 15.18 17.66 -1.86
N SER A 96 14.25 17.58 -2.81
CA SER A 96 13.20 18.60 -2.99
C SER A 96 12.23 18.70 -1.80
N ARG A 97 12.02 17.60 -1.08
CA ARG A 97 11.15 17.56 0.11
C ARG A 97 11.76 18.24 1.34
N LYS A 98 13.09 18.40 1.40
CA LYS A 98 13.79 19.10 2.50
C LYS A 98 13.65 20.63 2.40
N ARG A 99 13.30 21.16 1.22
CA ARG A 99 13.20 22.61 0.95
C ARG A 99 11.83 23.22 1.25
N LEU A 100 10.84 22.39 1.60
CA LEU A 100 9.46 22.80 1.95
C LEU A 100 9.19 22.76 3.47
N ARG A 101 10.25 22.64 4.30
CA ARG A 101 10.19 22.76 5.77
C ARG A 101 11.18 23.81 6.29
N GLY A 102 11.50 24.81 5.44
CA GLY A 102 12.25 26.01 5.81
C GLY A 102 11.33 27.21 5.65
#